data_AF-A0A2X2JWI9-F1
#
_entry.id   AF-A0A2X2JWI9-F1
#
_cell.length_a   1.000
_cell.length_b   1.000
_cell.length_c   1.000
_cell.angle_alpha   90.00
_cell.angle_beta   90.00
_cell.angle_gamma   90.00
#
_symmetry.space_group_name_H-M   'P 1'
#
loop_
_entity.id
_entity.type
_entity.pdbx_description
1 polymer ?
#
loop_
_entity_poly.entity_id
_entity_poly.type
_entity_poly.pdbx_seq_one_letter_code
_entity_poly.pdbx_strand_id
1 'polypeptide(L)' 'MAYDGLFTKKMVESLQFLTTGRVHKINQPDNDTILMVVRQNRQNHQLLLSIHPNFSRLQLDY' A
#
# COMPACT_ATOMS: atom_id res chain seq x y z
N MET A 1 6.33 17.78 -5.98
CA MET A 1 5.11 16.94 -5.89
C MET A 1 5.11 16.00 -7.08
N ALA A 2 5.39 14.71 -6.87
CA ALA A 2 5.38 13.69 -7.93
C ALA A 2 4.20 12.70 -7.77
N TYR A 3 3.61 12.63 -6.58
CA TYR A 3 2.47 11.77 -6.28
C TYR A 3 1.16 12.55 -6.49
N ASP A 4 0.74 12.71 -7.74
CA ASP A 4 -0.45 13.45 -8.14
C ASP A 4 -1.68 12.53 -8.36
N GLY A 5 -2.77 13.09 -8.86
CA GLY A 5 -4.00 12.33 -9.14
C GLY A 5 -3.84 11.28 -10.25
N LEU A 6 -2.99 11.55 -11.27
CA LEU A 6 -2.72 10.61 -12.36
C LEU A 6 -1.95 9.39 -11.83
N PHE A 7 -0.92 9.65 -11.01
CA PHE A 7 -0.17 8.59 -10.34
C PHE A 7 -1.06 7.80 -9.39
N THR A 8 -1.92 8.48 -8.62
CA THR A 8 -2.91 7.84 -7.73
C THR A 8 -3.82 6.88 -8.50
N LYS A 9 -4.36 7.30 -9.65
CA LYS A 9 -5.18 6.44 -10.51
C LYS A 9 -4.42 5.18 -10.94
N LYS A 10 -3.16 5.33 -11.39
CA LYS A 10 -2.31 4.20 -11.80
C LYS A 10 -1.95 3.28 -10.64
N MET A 11 -1.74 3.82 -9.45
CA MET A 11 -1.54 3.01 -8.24
C MET A 11 -2.79 2.22 -7.87
N VAL A 12 -3.97 2.83 -7.92
CA VAL A 12 -5.23 2.12 -7.63
C VAL A 12 -5.52 1.01 -8.66
N GLU A 13 -5.24 1.26 -9.94
CA GLU A 13 -5.33 0.25 -11.02
C GLU A 13 -4.38 -0.93 -10.75
N SER A 14 -3.14 -0.67 -10.33
CA SER A 14 -2.15 -1.74 -10.06
C SER A 14 -2.49 -2.60 -8.84
N LEU A 15 -3.29 -2.10 -7.91
CA LEU A 15 -3.67 -2.81 -6.67
C LEU A 15 -4.95 -3.65 -6.80
N GLN A 16 -5.66 -3.60 -7.93
CA GLN A 16 -6.97 -4.26 -8.10
C GLN A 16 -6.95 -5.78 -7.84
N PHE A 17 -5.82 -6.45 -8.08
CA PHE A 17 -5.68 -7.89 -7.85
C PHE A 17 -5.82 -8.28 -6.37
N LEU A 18 -5.70 -7.32 -5.45
CA LEU A 18 -5.82 -7.52 -4.00
C LEU A 18 -7.26 -7.44 -3.49
N THR A 19 -8.25 -7.07 -4.31
CA THR A 19 -9.65 -6.83 -3.90
C THR A 19 -10.30 -7.99 -3.13
N THR A 20 -9.99 -9.23 -3.49
CA THR A 20 -10.50 -10.44 -2.79
C THR A 20 -9.51 -11.01 -1.78
N GLY A 21 -8.36 -10.35 -1.59
CA GLY A 21 -7.34 -10.73 -0.63
C GLY A 21 -7.79 -10.51 0.81
N ARG A 22 -7.23 -11.29 1.74
CA ARG A 22 -7.50 -11.16 3.17
C ARG A 22 -6.39 -10.34 3.83
N VAL A 23 -6.74 -9.34 4.63
CA VAL A 23 -5.77 -8.66 5.51
C VAL A 23 -5.16 -9.69 6.46
N HIS A 24 -3.86 -9.92 6.33
CA HIS A 24 -3.12 -10.95 7.06
C HIS A 24 -2.40 -10.39 8.29
N LYS A 25 -1.83 -9.19 8.18
CA LYS A 25 -1.13 -8.51 9.27
C LYS A 25 -1.18 -6.99 9.04
N ILE A 26 -1.27 -6.21 10.12
CA ILE A 26 -1.11 -4.76 10.10
C ILE A 26 -0.05 -4.41 11.14
N ASN A 27 0.97 -3.63 10.76
CA ASN A 27 2.00 -3.13 11.66
C ASN A 27 2.19 -1.63 11.46
N GLN A 28 2.59 -0.95 12.52
CA GLN A 28 3.01 0.44 12.50
C GLN A 28 4.49 0.52 12.89
N PRO A 29 5.44 0.53 11.93
CA PRO A 29 6.87 0.62 12.25
C PRO A 29 7.30 1.97 12.84
N ASP A 30 6.59 3.05 12.49
CA ASP A 30 6.82 4.40 12.98
C ASP A 30 5.53 5.22 12.99
N ASN A 31 5.59 6.48 13.44
CA ASN A 31 4.41 7.33 13.58
C ASN A 31 3.72 7.67 12.25
N ASP A 32 4.45 7.60 11.14
CA ASP A 32 4.00 8.08 9.84
C ASP A 32 3.73 6.95 8.84
N THR A 33 3.91 5.69 9.24
CA THR A 33 3.89 4.56 8.32
C THR A 33 3.07 3.38 8.86
N ILE A 34 2.19 2.85 8.02
CA ILE A 34 1.50 1.57 8.23
C ILE A 34 1.96 0.59 7.15
N LEU A 35 2.31 -0.62 7.59
CA LEU A 35 2.55 -1.77 6.73
C LEU A 35 1.37 -2.74 6.86
N MET A 36 0.59 -2.88 5.80
CA MET A 36 -0.54 -3.80 5.71
C MET A 36 -0.19 -4.96 4.78
N VAL A 37 -0.11 -6.17 5.32
CA VAL A 37 0.10 -7.38 4.52
C VAL A 37 -1.26 -7.94 4.10
N VAL A 38 -1.51 -8.01 2.80
CA VAL A 38 -2.69 -8.66 2.21
C VAL A 38 -2.27 -10.02 1.67
N ARG A 39 -2.92 -11.10 2.14
CA ARG A 39 -2.71 -12.44 1.61
C ARG A 39 -3.70 -12.69 0.49
N GLN A 40 -3.19 -12.88 -0.72
CA GLN A 40 -3.98 -13.11 -1.92
C GLN A 40 -3.32 -14.20 -2.77
N ASN A 41 -4.13 -15.12 -3.31
CA ASN A 41 -3.63 -16.24 -4.12
C ASN A 41 -2.43 -16.99 -3.48
N ARG A 42 -2.52 -17.28 -2.17
CA ARG A 42 -1.47 -17.90 -1.33
C ARG A 42 -0.15 -17.12 -1.21
N GLN A 43 -0.07 -15.91 -1.74
CA GLN A 43 1.07 -15.00 -1.63
C GLN A 43 0.75 -13.86 -0.66
N ASN A 44 1.79 -13.30 -0.04
CA ASN A 44 1.66 -12.15 0.84
C ASN A 44 2.14 -10.92 0.07
N HIS A 45 1.35 -9.85 0.10
CA HIS A 45 1.61 -8.60 -0.58
C HIS A 45 1.67 -7.49 0.48
N GLN A 46 2.80 -6.80 0.61
CA GLN A 46 2.97 -5.77 1.62
C GLN A 46 2.61 -4.40 1.03
N LEU A 47 1.58 -3.77 1.58
CA LEU A 47 1.22 -2.40 1.27
C LEU A 47 1.83 -1.46 2.29
N LEU A 48 2.56 -0.46 1.81
CA LEU A 48 3.03 0.67 2.59
C LEU A 48 2.07 1.83 2.40
N LEU A 49 1.56 2.34 3.51
CA LEU A 49 0.78 3.57 3.59
C LEU A 49 1.56 4.56 4.44
N SER A 50 2.04 5.64 3.83
CA SER A 50 2.79 6.68 4.53
C SER A 50 2.02 7.99 4.55
N ILE A 51 1.99 8.62 5.72
CA ILE A 51 1.49 9.99 5.94
C ILE A 51 2.62 11.00 6.15
N HIS A 52 3.89 10.60 5.96
CA HIS A 52 5.05 11.48 6.15
C HIS A 52 4.90 12.73 5.27
N PRO A 53 5.09 13.95 5.81
CA PRO A 53 4.73 15.20 5.13
C PRO A 53 5.37 15.40 3.75
N ASN A 54 6.60 14.89 3.57
CA ASN A 54 7.33 14.98 2.31
C ASN A 54 7.20 13.73 1.42
N PHE A 55 6.77 12.59 1.98
CA PHE A 55 6.82 11.27 1.32
C PHE A 55 5.50 10.48 1.43
N SER A 56 4.40 11.20 1.62
CA SER A 56 3.06 10.63 1.68
C SER A 56 2.76 9.87 0.39
N ARG A 57 2.45 8.58 0.53
CA ARG A 57 2.27 7.67 -0.60
C ARG A 57 1.56 6.37 -0.19
N LEU A 58 0.98 5.72 -1.19
CA LEU A 58 0.54 4.33 -1.14
C LEU A 58 1.42 3.55 -2.11
N GLN A 59 1.93 2.39 -1.70
CA GLN A 59 2.79 1.57 -2.56
C GLN A 59 2.70 0.10 -2.17
N LEU A 60 2.88 -0.78 -3.16
CA LEU A 60 3.18 -2.19 -2.92
C LEU A 60 4.71 -2.34 -2.77
N ASP A 61 5.16 -2.79 -1.60
CA ASP A 61 6.55 -3.20 -1.38
C ASP A 61 6.72 -4.66 -1.83
N TYR A 62 7.85 -4.94 -2.50
CA TYR A 62 8.20 -6.27 -3.04
C TYR A 62 8.55 -7.28 -1.94
#